data_AF-A0A4R4WGQ8-F1
#
_entry.id   AF-A0A4R4WGQ8-F1
#
_cell.length_a   1.000
_cell.length_b   1.000
_cell.length_c   1.000
_cell.angle_alpha   90.00
_cell.angle_beta   90.00
_cell.angle_gamma   90.00
#
_symmetry.space_group_name_H-M   'P 1'
#
loop_
_entity.id
_entity.type
_entity.pdbx_description
1 polymer ?
#
loop_
_entity_poly.entity_id
_entity_poly.type
_entity_poly.pdbx_seq_one_letter_code
_entity_poly.pdbx_strand_id
1 'polypeptide(L)'
;MTCADGTVFDASYRLVTTLTNARRHPAGALVSLYHQRWEHESAYYALRHTILRGRVLRSGDPAGVEQEMWALLTLHQLLRTVMVDAAQSRPGTDPDRCGFTNAFHAARDLVIQAEGVLPEAPDPIGTIGRRVLARLLPPRRPRISTRKVKSPISRYGERLAVELGVDAAA
;
A
#
# COMPACT_ATOMS: atom_id res chain seq x y z
N MET A 1 4.71 -10.38 19.51
CA MET A 1 3.64 -9.40 19.26
C MET A 1 2.29 -10.07 19.50
N THR A 2 1.28 -9.33 19.96
CA THR A 2 -0.09 -9.85 20.15
C THR A 2 -0.93 -9.52 18.92
N CYS A 3 -1.47 -10.55 18.28
CA CYS A 3 -2.37 -10.45 17.14
C CYS A 3 -3.77 -9.97 17.59
N ALA A 4 -4.60 -9.57 16.61
CA ALA A 4 -5.96 -9.07 16.88
C ALA A 4 -6.91 -10.13 17.48
N ASP A 5 -6.56 -11.41 17.39
CA ASP A 5 -7.27 -12.57 17.97
C ASP A 5 -6.73 -12.97 19.36
N GLY A 6 -5.80 -12.18 19.93
CA GLY A 6 -5.17 -12.46 21.21
C GLY A 6 -4.01 -13.45 21.16
N THR A 7 -3.70 -14.02 19.98
CA THR A 7 -2.54 -14.92 19.85
C THR A 7 -1.24 -14.14 19.99
N VAL A 8 -0.32 -14.64 20.81
CA VAL A 8 1.03 -14.07 20.94
C VAL A 8 1.94 -14.84 19.99
N PHE A 9 2.47 -14.13 19.01
CA PHE A 9 3.41 -14.68 18.04
C PHE A 9 4.80 -14.09 18.30
N ASP A 10 5.79 -14.96 18.48
CA ASP A 10 7.20 -14.59 18.48
C ASP A 10 7.82 -14.92 17.12
N ALA A 11 8.20 -13.88 16.39
CA ALA A 11 8.88 -14.01 15.11
C ALA A 11 10.24 -13.35 15.19
N SER A 12 11.27 -14.13 14.88
CA SER A 12 12.60 -13.60 14.59
C SER A 12 12.61 -12.95 13.20
N TYR A 13 12.74 -11.63 13.14
CA TYR A 13 12.94 -10.88 11.90
C TYR A 13 14.43 -10.72 11.60
N ARG A 14 14.86 -11.08 10.38
CA ARG A 14 16.20 -10.77 9.87
C ARG A 14 16.06 -9.79 8.71
N LEU A 15 16.48 -8.55 8.93
CA LEU A 15 16.45 -7.47 7.93
C LEU A 15 17.87 -7.18 7.47
N VAL A 16 18.06 -7.07 6.15
CA VAL A 16 19.29 -6.54 5.56
C VAL A 16 19.04 -5.06 5.29
N THR A 17 19.93 -4.19 5.78
CA THR A 17 19.80 -2.74 5.62
C THR A 17 21.17 -2.11 5.41
N THR A 18 21.22 -1.02 4.66
CA THR A 18 22.42 -0.18 4.47
C THR A 18 22.64 0.79 5.64
N LEU A 19 21.69 0.86 6.59
CA LEU A 19 21.78 1.69 7.78
C LEU A 19 22.70 1.05 8.83
N THR A 20 23.92 1.57 8.98
CA THR A 20 24.98 0.95 9.80
C THR A 20 24.97 1.34 11.28
N ASN A 21 24.30 2.45 11.65
CA ASN A 21 24.30 2.94 13.02
C ASN A 21 23.07 2.44 13.81
N ALA A 22 23.27 1.40 14.63
CA ALA A 22 22.22 0.80 15.44
C ALA A 22 21.64 1.72 16.53
N ARG A 23 22.38 2.73 17.01
CA ARG A 23 21.86 3.71 17.97
C ARG A 23 20.90 4.69 17.32
N ARG A 24 21.19 5.10 16.08
CA ARG A 24 20.34 6.00 15.30
C ARG A 24 19.15 5.27 14.65
N HIS A 25 19.33 4.01 14.31
CA HIS A 25 18.34 3.16 13.64
C HIS A 25 18.11 1.88 14.45
N PRO A 26 17.42 1.97 15.59
CA PRO A 26 17.20 0.82 16.45
C PRO A 26 16.37 -0.25 15.75
N ALA A 27 16.67 -1.53 16.03
CA ALA A 27 16.03 -2.67 15.36
C ALA A 27 14.50 -2.64 15.45
N GLY A 28 13.94 -2.23 16.60
CA GLY A 28 12.49 -2.09 16.77
C GLY A 28 11.86 -1.09 15.79
N ALA A 29 12.52 0.03 15.52
CA ALA A 29 12.03 1.01 14.53
C ALA A 29 12.09 0.46 13.10
N LEU A 30 13.16 -0.27 12.77
CA LEU A 30 13.30 -0.91 11.46
C LEU A 30 12.25 -2.00 11.24
N VAL A 31 11.94 -2.81 12.26
CA VAL A 31 10.88 -3.82 12.21
C VAL A 31 9.52 -3.14 12.01
N SER A 32 9.21 -2.08 12.76
CA SER A 32 7.97 -1.32 12.58
C SER A 32 7.83 -0.73 11.16
N LEU A 33 8.89 -0.15 10.60
CA LEU A 33 8.89 0.35 9.22
C LEU A 33 8.74 -0.79 8.20
N TYR A 34 9.38 -1.94 8.44
CA TYR A 34 9.23 -3.10 7.59
C TYR A 34 7.79 -3.61 7.56
N HIS A 35 7.10 -3.57 8.70
CA HIS A 35 5.67 -3.85 8.77
C HIS A 35 4.84 -2.83 8.00
N GLN A 36 5.13 -1.54 8.13
CA GLN A 36 4.47 -0.50 7.34
C GLN A 36 4.70 -0.68 5.83
N ARG A 37 5.85 -1.22 5.40
CA ARG A 37 6.10 -1.50 3.97
C ARG A 37 5.07 -2.44 3.34
N TRP A 38 4.51 -3.36 4.11
CA TRP A 38 3.43 -4.24 3.60
C TRP A 38 2.19 -3.45 3.19
N GLU A 39 2.03 -2.20 3.65
CA GLU A 39 0.98 -1.29 3.17
C GLU A 39 1.15 -0.89 1.69
N HIS A 40 2.27 -1.22 1.03
CA HIS A 40 2.36 -1.10 -0.42
C HIS A 40 1.28 -1.95 -1.14
N GLU A 41 0.78 -3.02 -0.51
CA GLU A 41 -0.39 -3.76 -1.03
C GLU A 41 -1.64 -2.88 -1.18
N SER A 42 -1.78 -1.86 -0.33
CA SER A 42 -2.85 -0.86 -0.44
C SER A 42 -2.74 -0.02 -1.72
N ALA A 43 -1.55 0.08 -2.35
CA ALA A 43 -1.38 0.71 -3.65
C ALA A 43 -2.00 -0.15 -4.77
N TYR A 44 -1.72 -1.46 -4.79
CA TYR A 44 -2.36 -2.37 -5.75
C TYR A 44 -3.88 -2.39 -5.59
N TYR A 45 -4.38 -2.38 -4.36
CA TYR A 45 -5.81 -2.27 -4.09
C TYR A 45 -6.40 -0.96 -4.64
N ALA A 46 -5.74 0.18 -4.39
CA ALA A 46 -6.18 1.48 -4.89
C ALA A 46 -6.28 1.52 -6.43
N LEU A 47 -5.24 1.07 -7.13
CA LEU A 47 -5.20 1.03 -8.59
C LEU A 47 -6.28 0.10 -9.15
N ARG A 48 -6.29 -1.16 -8.71
CA ARG A 48 -7.15 -2.21 -9.28
C ARG A 48 -8.62 -2.06 -8.87
N HIS A 49 -8.89 -1.83 -7.60
CA HIS A 49 -10.25 -1.90 -7.06
C HIS A 49 -10.90 -0.54 -6.88
N THR A 50 -10.14 0.50 -6.52
CA THR A 50 -10.74 1.84 -6.33
C THR A 50 -10.84 2.61 -7.64
N ILE A 51 -9.74 2.77 -8.38
CA ILE A 51 -9.71 3.54 -9.63
C ILE A 51 -10.35 2.73 -10.77
N LEU A 52 -9.81 1.53 -11.04
CA LEU A 52 -10.28 0.70 -12.15
C LEU A 52 -11.60 -0.02 -11.87
N ARG A 53 -12.00 -0.16 -10.59
CA ARG A 53 -13.19 -0.93 -10.19
C ARG A 53 -13.18 -2.37 -10.71
N GLY A 54 -12.01 -3.00 -10.69
CA GLY A 54 -11.80 -4.38 -11.14
C GLY A 54 -11.74 -4.57 -12.66
N ARG A 55 -11.84 -3.49 -13.45
CA ARG A 55 -11.75 -3.56 -14.91
C ARG A 55 -10.30 -3.63 -15.37
N VAL A 56 -10.13 -4.18 -16.57
CA VAL A 56 -8.86 -4.16 -17.32
C VAL A 56 -8.67 -2.83 -18.05
N LEU A 57 -7.44 -2.58 -18.50
CA LEU A 57 -7.11 -1.45 -19.37
C LEU A 57 -7.85 -1.59 -20.72
N ARG A 58 -8.12 -0.46 -21.37
CA ARG A 58 -9.01 -0.42 -22.55
C ARG A 58 -8.25 -0.51 -23.87
N SER A 59 -7.03 0.01 -23.92
CA SER A 59 -6.18 0.01 -25.10
C SER A 59 -5.81 -1.41 -25.53
N GLY A 60 -5.89 -1.64 -26.85
CA GLY A 60 -5.53 -2.91 -27.49
C GLY A 60 -4.10 -2.95 -28.01
N ASP A 61 -3.38 -1.83 -27.98
CA ASP A 61 -2.00 -1.70 -28.45
C ASP A 61 -1.02 -1.38 -27.29
N PRO A 62 0.27 -1.75 -27.43
CA PRO A 62 1.26 -1.55 -26.36
C PRO A 62 1.42 -0.09 -25.91
N ALA A 63 1.38 0.87 -26.83
CA ALA A 63 1.61 2.28 -26.51
C ALA A 63 0.44 2.87 -25.70
N GLY A 64 -0.79 2.55 -26.09
CA GLY A 64 -1.99 2.93 -25.34
C GLY A 64 -2.04 2.29 -23.94
N VAL A 65 -1.64 1.03 -23.81
CA VAL A 65 -1.53 0.34 -22.51
C VAL A 65 -0.53 1.03 -21.60
N GLU A 66 0.64 1.42 -22.14
CA GLU A 66 1.64 2.17 -21.40
C GLU A 66 1.10 3.54 -20.94
N GLN A 67 0.43 4.27 -21.83
CA GLN A 67 -0.20 5.56 -21.51
C GLN A 67 -1.24 5.43 -20.38
N GLU A 68 -2.15 4.44 -20.45
CA GLU A 68 -3.13 4.20 -19.41
C GLU A 68 -2.46 3.87 -18.07
N MET A 69 -1.39 3.07 -18.08
CA MET A 69 -0.65 2.72 -16.88
C MET A 69 0.01 3.95 -16.24
N TRP A 70 0.64 4.80 -17.04
CA TRP A 70 1.20 6.07 -16.56
C TRP A 70 0.13 7.00 -15.99
N ALA A 71 -1.03 7.10 -16.64
CA ALA A 71 -2.15 7.92 -16.14
C ALA A 71 -2.64 7.44 -14.76
N LEU A 72 -2.80 6.12 -14.58
CA LEU A 72 -3.20 5.52 -13.30
C LEU A 72 -2.17 5.74 -12.20
N LEU A 73 -0.89 5.53 -12.50
CA LEU A 73 0.21 5.74 -11.55
C LEU A 73 0.31 7.21 -11.16
N THR A 74 0.18 8.12 -12.13
CA THR A 74 0.20 9.56 -11.89
C THR A 74 -0.95 9.99 -10.98
N LEU A 75 -2.18 9.56 -11.29
CA LEU A 75 -3.34 9.86 -10.46
C LEU A 75 -3.19 9.30 -9.05
N HIS A 76 -2.67 8.07 -8.91
CA HIS A 76 -2.39 7.48 -7.60
C HIS A 76 -1.40 8.34 -6.81
N GLN A 77 -0.27 8.71 -7.42
CA GLN A 77 0.77 9.48 -6.75
C GLN A 77 0.31 10.89 -6.38
N LEU A 78 -0.41 11.58 -7.27
CA LEU A 78 -0.98 12.91 -6.97
C LEU A 78 -1.90 12.87 -5.75
N LEU A 79 -2.81 11.89 -5.69
CA LEU A 79 -3.71 11.75 -4.55
C LEU A 79 -2.94 11.39 -3.27
N ARG A 80 -1.91 10.55 -3.35
CA ARG A 80 -1.06 10.23 -2.19
C ARG A 80 -0.29 11.44 -1.68
N THR A 81 0.25 12.26 -2.56
CA THR A 81 0.91 13.52 -2.19
C THR A 81 -0.05 14.43 -1.44
N VAL A 82 -1.24 14.70 -2.01
CA VAL A 82 -2.27 15.53 -1.35
C VAL A 82 -2.66 14.97 0.02
N MET A 83 -2.78 13.65 0.16
CA MET A 83 -3.11 13.01 1.44
C MET A 83 -2.00 13.18 2.49
N VAL A 84 -0.73 13.11 2.07
CA VAL A 84 0.44 13.33 2.94
C VAL A 84 0.52 14.79 3.35
N ASP A 85 0.39 15.73 2.40
CA ASP A 85 0.41 17.18 2.67
C ASP A 85 -0.71 17.55 3.64
N ALA A 86 -1.91 17.01 3.42
CA ALA A 86 -3.04 17.19 4.32
C ALA A 86 -2.76 16.65 5.73
N ALA A 87 -2.18 15.45 5.86
CA ALA A 87 -1.81 14.90 7.17
C ALA A 87 -0.74 15.75 7.87
N GLN A 88 0.29 16.19 7.14
CA GLN A 88 1.37 17.03 7.67
C GLN A 88 0.88 18.40 8.16
N SER A 89 -0.20 18.93 7.58
CA SER A 89 -0.82 20.19 8.02
C SER A 89 -1.41 20.15 9.44
N ARG A 90 -1.65 18.95 10.00
CA ARG A 90 -2.24 18.77 11.34
C ARG A 90 -1.33 17.92 12.22
N PRO A 91 -0.67 18.52 13.22
CA PRO A 91 0.22 17.79 14.13
C PRO A 91 -0.42 16.53 14.72
N GLY A 92 0.32 15.43 14.70
CA GLY A 92 -0.15 14.13 15.23
C GLY A 92 -1.10 13.36 14.30
N THR A 93 -1.35 13.84 13.08
CA THR A 93 -2.16 13.09 12.10
C THR A 93 -1.30 12.05 11.39
N ASP A 94 -1.62 10.78 11.62
CA ASP A 94 -1.02 9.67 10.89
C ASP A 94 -1.53 9.64 9.43
N PRO A 95 -0.65 9.75 8.41
CA PRO A 95 -1.02 9.68 7.00
C PRO A 95 -1.77 8.40 6.61
N ASP A 96 -1.59 7.29 7.34
CA ASP A 96 -2.30 6.04 7.07
C ASP A 96 -3.81 6.17 7.33
N ARG A 97 -4.22 7.13 8.15
CA ARG A 97 -5.64 7.42 8.40
C ARG A 97 -6.31 8.16 7.24
N CYS A 98 -5.53 8.74 6.33
CA CYS A 98 -6.07 9.36 5.13
C CYS A 98 -6.64 8.27 4.20
N GLY A 99 -7.95 8.33 3.92
CA GLY A 99 -8.61 7.36 3.06
C GLY A 99 -8.46 7.66 1.57
N PHE A 100 -7.81 6.76 0.81
CA PHE A 100 -7.62 6.93 -0.64
C PHE A 100 -8.95 7.07 -1.40
N THR A 101 -9.97 6.30 -1.04
CA THR A 101 -11.31 6.39 -1.65
C THR A 101 -11.93 7.77 -1.45
N ASN A 102 -11.75 8.39 -0.28
CA ASN A 102 -12.27 9.73 -0.01
C ASN A 102 -11.54 10.77 -0.86
N ALA A 103 -10.20 10.68 -0.97
CA ALA A 103 -9.41 11.56 -1.82
C ALA A 103 -9.80 11.43 -3.31
N PHE A 104 -9.95 10.20 -3.80
CA PHE A 104 -10.34 9.93 -5.19
C PHE A 104 -11.73 10.45 -5.51
N HIS A 105 -12.72 10.22 -4.64
CA HIS A 105 -14.06 10.77 -4.83
C HIS A 105 -14.07 12.30 -4.79
N ALA A 106 -13.34 12.92 -3.86
CA ALA A 106 -13.20 14.37 -3.81
C ALA A 106 -12.60 14.94 -5.10
N ALA A 107 -11.51 14.37 -5.60
CA ALA A 107 -10.88 14.81 -6.85
C ALA A 107 -11.82 14.66 -8.05
N ARG A 108 -12.51 13.52 -8.15
CA ARG A 108 -13.49 13.26 -9.22
C ARG A 108 -14.63 14.28 -9.17
N ASP A 109 -15.17 14.55 -7.99
CA ASP A 109 -16.28 15.49 -7.84
C ASP A 109 -15.86 16.90 -8.25
N LEU A 110 -14.65 17.36 -7.89
CA LEU A 110 -14.13 18.67 -8.33
C LEU A 110 -14.01 18.76 -9.86
N VAL A 111 -13.52 17.70 -10.51
CA VAL A 111 -13.43 17.64 -11.99
C VAL A 111 -14.82 17.69 -12.61
N ILE A 112 -15.79 16.94 -12.08
CA ILE A 112 -17.17 16.90 -12.60
C ILE A 112 -17.85 18.25 -12.43
N GLN A 113 -17.67 18.91 -11.29
CA GLN A 113 -18.29 20.21 -10.99
C GLN A 113 -17.52 21.40 -11.57
N ALA A 114 -16.35 21.17 -12.19
CA ALA A 114 -15.42 22.22 -12.60
C ALA A 114 -15.12 23.23 -11.48
N GLU A 115 -15.00 22.74 -10.24
CA GLU A 115 -14.82 23.57 -9.05
C GLU A 115 -13.32 23.80 -8.78
N GLY A 116 -12.93 25.06 -8.54
CA GLY A 116 -11.56 25.38 -8.13
C GLY A 116 -10.49 25.17 -9.21
N VAL A 117 -10.88 25.20 -10.50
CA VAL A 117 -9.97 25.05 -11.65
C VAL A 117 -8.94 26.17 -11.70
N LEU A 118 -9.35 27.40 -11.36
CA LEU A 118 -8.50 28.58 -11.25
C LEU A 118 -8.68 29.17 -9.86
N PRO A 119 -7.89 28.73 -8.87
CA PRO A 119 -7.98 29.29 -7.53
C PRO A 119 -7.44 30.73 -7.51
N GLU A 120 -8.16 31.63 -6.84
CA GLU A 120 -7.74 33.04 -6.70
C GLU A 120 -6.52 33.21 -5.78
N ALA A 121 -6.29 32.24 -4.88
CA ALA A 121 -5.15 32.23 -3.96
C ALA A 121 -4.60 30.80 -3.78
N PRO A 122 -3.31 30.65 -3.43
CA PRO A 122 -2.74 29.35 -3.10
C PRO A 122 -3.44 28.72 -1.88
N ASP A 123 -4.09 27.57 -2.08
CA ASP A 123 -4.60 26.72 -0.99
C ASP A 123 -3.72 25.45 -0.93
N PRO A 124 -2.68 25.42 -0.07
CA PRO A 124 -1.73 24.30 -0.03
C PRO A 124 -2.38 22.97 0.39
N ILE A 125 -3.55 23.00 1.04
CA ILE A 125 -4.27 21.79 1.45
C ILE A 125 -5.36 21.44 0.44
N GLY A 126 -6.00 22.45 -0.14
CA GLY A 126 -7.04 22.29 -1.13
C GLY A 126 -8.31 21.66 -0.57
N THR A 127 -9.35 21.63 -1.42
CA THR A 127 -10.63 20.99 -1.08
C THR A 127 -10.48 19.47 -0.86
N ILE A 128 -9.60 18.81 -1.62
CA ILE A 128 -9.33 17.37 -1.47
C ILE A 128 -8.74 17.08 -0.08
N GLY A 129 -7.69 17.80 0.32
CA GLY A 129 -7.04 17.62 1.62
C GLY A 129 -8.01 17.89 2.77
N ARG A 130 -8.82 18.95 2.70
CA ARG A 130 -9.87 19.24 3.69
C ARG A 130 -10.90 18.11 3.81
N ARG A 131 -11.37 17.55 2.68
CA ARG A 131 -12.32 16.42 2.69
C ARG A 131 -11.71 15.14 3.28
N VAL A 132 -10.43 14.88 3.01
CA VAL A 132 -9.69 13.76 3.61
C VAL A 132 -9.61 13.94 5.13
N LEU A 133 -9.18 15.13 5.58
CA LEU A 133 -9.03 15.47 6.99
C LEU A 133 -10.34 15.46 7.77
N ALA A 134 -11.47 15.74 7.12
CA ALA A 134 -12.80 15.66 7.73
C ALA A 134 -13.28 14.21 7.93
N ARG A 135 -12.66 13.23 7.26
CA ARG A 135 -13.08 11.82 7.25
C ARG A 135 -11.89 10.88 7.44
N LEU A 136 -11.06 11.19 8.43
CA LEU A 136 -9.95 10.33 8.82
C LEU A 136 -10.48 8.97 9.27
N LEU A 137 -9.90 7.90 8.76
CA LEU A 137 -10.19 6.54 9.19
C LEU A 137 -9.77 6.34 10.66
N PRO A 138 -10.37 5.39 11.38
CA PRO A 138 -9.84 4.97 12.67
C PRO A 138 -8.39 4.47 12.51
N PRO A 139 -7.58 4.49 13.59
CA PRO A 139 -6.26 3.89 13.57
C PRO A 139 -6.29 2.49 12.95
N ARG A 140 -5.41 2.22 11.99
CA ARG A 140 -5.41 0.92 11.30
C ARG A 140 -5.02 -0.19 12.28
N ARG A 141 -5.73 -1.31 12.16
CA ARG A 141 -5.41 -2.52 12.94
C ARG A 141 -4.07 -3.09 12.44
N PRO A 142 -3.22 -3.64 13.33
CA PRO A 142 -2.01 -4.34 12.92
C PRO A 142 -2.38 -5.50 11.98
N ARG A 143 -1.90 -5.46 10.74
CA ARG A 143 -2.01 -6.59 9.80
C ARG A 143 -0.86 -7.54 10.07
N ILE A 144 -1.01 -8.33 11.13
CA ILE A 144 -0.10 -9.43 11.46
C ILE A 144 -0.87 -10.71 11.16
N SER A 145 -0.32 -11.51 10.27
CA SER A 145 -0.77 -12.87 10.03
C SER A 145 0.46 -13.76 10.08
N THR A 146 0.33 -14.94 10.67
CA THR A 146 1.40 -15.93 10.62
C THR A 146 1.70 -16.20 9.14
N ARG A 147 2.97 -16.11 8.74
CA ARG A 147 3.36 -16.30 7.34
C ARG A 147 3.05 -17.74 6.96
N LYS A 148 1.88 -17.95 6.35
CA LYS A 148 1.46 -19.25 5.84
C LYS A 148 2.08 -19.44 4.46
N VAL A 149 2.79 -20.54 4.28
CA VAL A 149 3.27 -20.93 2.94
C VAL A 149 2.03 -21.13 2.07
N LYS A 150 1.87 -20.28 1.04
CA LYS A 150 0.67 -20.27 0.16
C LYS A 150 0.46 -21.62 -0.54
N SER A 151 1.55 -22.32 -0.85
CA SER A 151 1.57 -23.68 -1.35
C SER A 151 2.68 -24.45 -0.64
N PRO A 152 2.38 -25.20 0.44
CA PRO A 152 3.39 -25.99 1.15
C PRO A 152 3.93 -27.15 0.29
N ILE A 153 3.21 -27.52 -0.76
CA ILE A 153 3.59 -28.56 -1.71
C ILE A 153 4.25 -27.88 -2.93
N SER A 154 5.55 -28.10 -3.10
CA SER A 154 6.26 -27.70 -4.32
C SER A 154 5.80 -28.58 -5.49
N ARG A 155 5.40 -27.98 -6.62
CA ARG A 155 5.16 -28.73 -7.88
C ARG A 155 6.38 -29.49 -8.38
N TYR A 156 7.57 -29.17 -7.86
CA TYR A 156 8.84 -29.79 -8.25
C TYR A 156 9.31 -30.88 -7.27
N GLY A 157 8.52 -31.24 -6.25
CA GLY A 157 8.91 -32.27 -5.28
C GLY A 157 9.19 -33.63 -5.94
N GLU A 158 8.43 -33.98 -6.97
CA GLU A 158 8.59 -35.26 -7.70
C GLU A 158 9.86 -35.32 -8.56
N ARG A 159 10.40 -34.17 -9.02
CA ARG A 159 11.62 -34.15 -9.86
C ARG A 159 12.90 -34.45 -9.08
N LEU A 160 12.98 -34.07 -7.80
CA LEU A 160 14.17 -34.34 -6.98
C LEU A 160 14.29 -35.83 -6.61
N ALA A 161 13.16 -36.54 -6.44
CA ALA A 161 13.18 -37.97 -6.11
C ALA A 161 13.72 -38.82 -7.28
N VAL A 162 13.43 -38.42 -8.52
CA VAL A 162 13.89 -39.11 -9.73
C VAL A 162 15.36 -38.81 -10.04
N GLU A 163 15.86 -37.61 -9.74
CA GLU A 163 17.28 -37.26 -9.95
C GLU A 163 18.23 -37.76 -8.83
N LEU A 164 17.72 -38.02 -7.62
CA LEU A 164 18.53 -38.49 -6.48
C LEU A 164 18.51 -40.01 -6.27
N GLY A 165 17.77 -40.77 -7.08
CA GLY A 165 17.78 -42.24 -7.02
C GLY A 165 17.50 -42.82 -5.64
N VAL A 166 16.59 -42.20 -4.88
CA VAL A 166 16.15 -42.75 -3.60
C VAL A 166 14.92 -43.61 -3.86
N ASP A 167 15.16 -44.89 -4.13
CA ASP A 167 14.15 -45.93 -4.09
C ASP A 167 13.62 -46.03 -2.65
N ALA A 168 12.38 -45.59 -2.45
CA ALA A 168 11.62 -45.91 -1.25
C ALA A 168 11.14 -47.37 -1.34
N ALA A 169 11.94 -48.30 -0.83
CA ALA A 169 11.53 -49.67 -0.57
C ALA A 169 11.29 -49.88 0.94
N ALA A 170 10.05 -50.29 1.24
CA ALA A 170 9.50 -50.85 2.48
C ALA A 170 9.40 -49.94 3.72
#